data_AF-A0A6L8VJB4-F1
#
_entry.id   AF-A0A6L8VJB4-F1
#
_cell.length_a   1.000
_cell.length_b   1.000
_cell.length_c   1.000
_cell.angle_alpha   90.00
_cell.angle_beta   90.00
_cell.angle_gamma   90.00
#
_symmetry.space_group_name_H-M   'P 1'
#
loop_
_entity.id
_entity.type
_entity.pdbx_description
1 polymer ?
#
loop_
_entity_poly.entity_id
_entity_poly.type
_entity_poly.pdbx_seq_one_letter_code
_entity_poly.pdbx_strand_id
1 'polypeptide(L)'
;MSDTLAKIKQRAAEEYPNDYSMQAYEIDQQIEALNKLSGYLEQFGEDNEIANTCITKAMSDWPENYSMQLYEFEGQLNAANEFFPYENTQIPKSVLDSVKARVFQEWPGD
;
A
#
# COMPACT_ATOMS: atom_id res chain seq x y z
N MET A 1 -17.90 4.49 7.37
CA MET A 1 -17.41 3.97 8.66
C MET A 1 -18.17 2.73 9.16
N SER A 2 -19.51 2.71 9.22
CA SER A 2 -20.25 1.54 9.75
C SER A 2 -20.10 0.25 8.92
N ASP A 3 -19.94 0.36 7.60
CA ASP A 3 -19.80 -0.80 6.70
C ASP A 3 -18.41 -1.45 6.79
N THR A 4 -17.34 -0.64 6.72
CA THR A 4 -15.95 -1.10 6.88
C THR A 4 -15.72 -1.86 8.18
N LEU A 5 -16.20 -1.33 9.31
CA LEU A 5 -16.04 -2.01 10.60
C LEU A 5 -16.80 -3.33 10.66
N ALA A 6 -17.95 -3.43 10.01
CA ALA A 6 -18.71 -4.67 9.93
C ALA A 6 -17.95 -5.74 9.14
N LYS A 7 -17.33 -5.36 8.01
CA LYS A 7 -16.49 -6.26 7.19
C LYS A 7 -15.26 -6.75 7.94
N ILE A 8 -14.55 -5.84 8.63
CA ILE A 8 -13.40 -6.21 9.48
C ILE A 8 -13.82 -7.23 10.55
N LYS A 9 -14.92 -6.97 11.25
CA LYS A 9 -15.45 -7.88 12.27
C LYS A 9 -15.87 -9.24 11.70
N GLN A 10 -16.54 -9.23 10.55
CA GLN A 10 -16.96 -10.45 9.87
C GLN A 10 -15.74 -11.31 9.52
N ARG A 11 -14.73 -10.72 8.86
CA ARG A 11 -13.51 -11.42 8.48
C ARG A 11 -12.78 -12.01 9.69
N ALA A 12 -12.62 -11.22 10.76
CA ALA A 12 -11.98 -11.72 11.98
C ALA A 12 -12.73 -12.94 12.56
N ALA A 13 -14.06 -12.91 12.57
CA ALA A 13 -14.88 -14.02 13.04
C ALA A 13 -14.80 -15.27 12.13
N GLU A 14 -14.64 -15.08 10.82
CA GLU A 14 -14.44 -16.16 9.84
C GLU A 14 -13.04 -16.79 9.95
N GLU A 15 -12.00 -15.98 10.15
CA GLU A 15 -10.60 -16.40 10.23
C GLU A 15 -10.27 -17.08 11.57
N TYR A 16 -10.88 -16.59 12.67
CA TYR A 16 -10.66 -17.10 14.02
C TYR A 16 -11.97 -17.54 14.70
N PRO A 17 -12.64 -18.61 14.24
CA PRO A 17 -13.92 -19.03 14.81
C PRO A 17 -13.81 -19.42 16.30
N ASN A 18 -14.65 -18.84 17.14
CA ASN A 18 -14.70 -19.03 18.60
C ASN A 18 -13.44 -18.60 19.38
N ASP A 19 -12.41 -18.09 18.71
CA ASP A 19 -11.25 -17.48 19.36
C ASP A 19 -11.44 -15.96 19.42
N TYR A 20 -12.23 -15.52 20.41
CA TYR A 20 -12.57 -14.11 20.57
C TYR A 20 -11.36 -13.23 20.88
N SER A 21 -10.28 -13.80 21.43
CA SER A 21 -9.03 -13.08 21.67
C SER A 21 -8.33 -12.76 20.36
N MET A 22 -8.21 -13.76 19.46
CA MET A 22 -7.65 -13.54 18.13
C MET A 22 -8.55 -12.65 17.26
N GLN A 23 -9.88 -12.77 17.38
CA GLN A 23 -10.81 -11.86 16.69
C GLN A 23 -10.57 -10.40 17.09
N ALA A 24 -10.47 -10.12 18.40
CA ALA A 24 -10.22 -8.78 18.91
C ALA A 24 -8.87 -8.23 18.42
N TYR A 25 -7.82 -9.05 18.49
CA TYR A 25 -6.50 -8.69 17.99
C TYR A 25 -6.52 -8.34 16.49
N GLU A 26 -7.16 -9.17 15.67
CA GLU A 26 -7.26 -8.93 14.23
C GLU A 26 -8.04 -7.64 13.91
N ILE A 27 -9.16 -7.41 14.61
CA ILE A 27 -9.93 -6.17 14.45
C ILE A 27 -9.07 -4.94 14.76
N ASP A 28 -8.31 -4.98 15.86
CA ASP A 28 -7.44 -3.87 16.26
C ASP A 28 -6.34 -3.62 15.22
N GLN A 29 -5.71 -4.67 14.71
CA GLN A 29 -4.70 -4.57 13.65
C GLN A 29 -5.26 -3.95 12.37
N GLN A 30 -6.44 -4.40 11.93
CA GLN A 30 -7.08 -3.89 10.72
C GLN A 30 -7.51 -2.42 10.86
N ILE A 31 -7.99 -2.02 12.04
CA ILE A 31 -8.35 -0.62 12.33
C ILE A 31 -7.10 0.27 12.37
N GLU A 32 -6.02 -0.17 13.02
CA GLU A 32 -4.77 0.58 13.07
C GLU A 32 -4.23 0.81 11.65
N ALA A 33 -4.22 -0.24 10.82
CA ALA A 33 -3.75 -0.15 9.45
C ALA A 33 -4.61 0.80 8.60
N LEU A 34 -5.94 0.73 8.73
CA LEU A 34 -6.86 1.64 8.05
C LEU A 34 -6.61 3.11 8.44
N ASN A 35 -6.36 3.38 9.72
CA ASN A 35 -6.08 4.72 10.20
C ASN A 35 -4.75 5.26 9.62
N LYS A 36 -3.71 4.43 9.55
CA LYS A 36 -2.42 4.79 8.93
C LYS A 36 -2.58 5.09 7.44
N LEU A 37 -3.26 4.21 6.70
CA LEU A 37 -3.57 4.42 5.28
C LEU A 37 -4.33 5.73 5.05
N SER A 38 -5.33 6.02 5.90
CA SER A 38 -6.08 7.27 5.82
C SER A 38 -5.19 8.49 6.06
N GLY A 39 -4.29 8.42 7.05
CA GLY A 39 -3.30 9.46 7.31
C GLY A 39 -2.35 9.70 6.14
N TYR A 40 -1.93 8.64 5.44
CA TYR A 40 -1.11 8.77 4.24
C TYR A 40 -1.85 9.45 3.09
N LEU A 41 -3.11 9.07 2.85
CA LEU A 41 -3.95 9.71 1.82
C LEU A 41 -4.14 11.22 2.10
N GLU A 42 -4.34 11.59 3.36
CA GLU A 42 -4.39 13.00 3.78
C GLU A 42 -3.05 13.73 3.60
N GLN A 43 -1.94 13.06 3.93
CA GLN A 43 -0.60 13.63 3.84
C GLN A 43 -0.15 13.88 2.40
N PHE A 44 -0.36 12.91 1.51
CA PHE A 44 0.13 12.97 0.14
C PHE A 44 -0.81 13.76 -0.78
N GLY A 45 -2.12 13.72 -0.49
CA GLY A 45 -3.15 14.34 -1.32
C GLY A 45 -3.30 13.65 -2.69
N GLU A 46 -4.31 14.06 -3.43
CA GLU A 46 -4.66 13.46 -4.73
C GLU A 46 -3.63 13.75 -5.84
N ASP A 47 -2.72 14.71 -5.64
CA ASP A 47 -1.73 15.09 -6.65
C ASP A 47 -0.46 14.22 -6.63
N ASN A 48 -0.26 13.39 -5.61
CA ASN A 48 0.90 12.52 -5.53
C ASN A 48 0.68 11.23 -6.33
N GLU A 49 1.06 11.26 -7.61
CA GLU A 49 0.88 10.15 -8.55
C GLU A 49 1.50 8.84 -8.05
N ILE A 50 2.71 8.87 -7.50
CA ILE A 50 3.41 7.67 -6.99
C ILE A 50 2.60 7.05 -5.85
N ALA A 51 2.25 7.83 -4.83
CA ALA A 51 1.48 7.35 -3.69
C ALA A 51 0.11 6.80 -4.15
N ASN A 52 -0.56 7.48 -5.07
CA ASN A 52 -1.84 7.04 -5.64
C ASN A 52 -1.73 5.71 -6.40
N THR A 53 -0.68 5.52 -7.20
CA THR A 53 -0.42 4.26 -7.88
C THR A 53 -0.20 3.14 -6.86
N CYS A 54 0.66 3.35 -5.86
CA CYS A 54 0.94 2.36 -4.82
C CYS A 54 -0.31 1.96 -4.04
N ILE A 55 -1.13 2.93 -3.61
CA ILE A 55 -2.32 2.62 -2.80
C ILE A 55 -3.42 1.96 -3.63
N THR A 56 -3.59 2.37 -4.90
CA THR A 56 -4.57 1.76 -5.80
C THR A 56 -4.23 0.29 -6.05
N LYS A 57 -2.96 -0.01 -6.27
CA LYS A 57 -2.48 -1.39 -6.41
C LYS A 57 -2.71 -2.20 -5.14
N ALA A 58 -2.29 -1.68 -3.99
CA ALA A 58 -2.46 -2.36 -2.71
C ALA A 58 -3.94 -2.68 -2.42
N MET A 59 -4.86 -1.74 -2.69
CA MET A 59 -6.30 -1.94 -2.56
C MET A 59 -6.86 -3.01 -3.51
N SER A 60 -6.31 -3.09 -4.73
CA SER A 60 -6.69 -4.08 -5.75
C SER A 60 -6.22 -5.48 -5.36
N ASP A 61 -4.98 -5.60 -4.92
CA ASP A 61 -4.34 -6.90 -4.62
C ASP A 61 -4.83 -7.48 -3.30
N TRP A 62 -5.18 -6.61 -2.34
CA TRP A 62 -5.62 -7.00 -1.00
C TRP A 62 -6.96 -6.37 -0.62
N PRO A 63 -8.06 -6.71 -1.31
CA PRO A 63 -9.36 -6.11 -1.02
C PRO A 63 -9.76 -6.40 0.43
N GLU A 64 -10.14 -5.33 1.15
CA GLU A 64 -10.64 -5.38 2.54
C GLU A 64 -9.64 -5.98 3.56
N ASN A 65 -8.37 -6.15 3.18
CA ASN A 65 -7.28 -6.54 4.08
C ASN A 65 -6.35 -5.34 4.30
N TYR A 66 -6.74 -4.44 5.19
CA TYR A 66 -6.06 -3.17 5.41
C TYR A 66 -4.62 -3.31 5.91
N SER A 67 -4.33 -4.35 6.70
CA SER A 67 -2.95 -4.63 7.13
C SER A 67 -2.04 -4.98 5.95
N MET A 68 -2.53 -5.81 5.02
CA MET A 68 -1.79 -6.13 3.79
C MET A 68 -1.72 -4.95 2.81
N GLN A 69 -2.81 -4.18 2.69
CA GLN A 69 -2.82 -2.94 1.91
C GLN A 69 -1.74 -1.98 2.41
N LEU A 70 -1.65 -1.77 3.72
CA LEU A 70 -0.64 -0.91 4.33
C LEU A 70 0.77 -1.42 4.06
N TYR A 71 1.00 -2.72 4.28
CA TYR A 71 2.30 -3.35 4.07
C TYR A 71 2.78 -3.18 2.62
N GLU A 72 1.92 -3.47 1.64
CA GLU A 72 2.27 -3.32 0.23
C GLU A 72 2.45 -1.84 -0.15
N PHE A 73 1.56 -0.96 0.28
CA PHE A 73 1.66 0.47 0.03
C PHE A 73 2.99 1.04 0.54
N GLU A 74 3.35 0.80 1.81
CA GLU A 74 4.60 1.30 2.40
C GLU A 74 5.82 0.71 1.70
N GLY A 75 5.76 -0.58 1.35
CA GLY A 75 6.84 -1.26 0.61
C GLY A 75 7.07 -0.65 -0.77
N GLN A 76 6.00 -0.46 -1.54
CA GLN A 76 6.06 0.12 -2.88
C GLN A 76 6.48 1.60 -2.84
N LEU A 77 5.94 2.37 -1.90
CA LEU A 77 6.32 3.77 -1.73
C LEU A 77 7.80 3.92 -1.33
N ASN A 78 8.30 3.06 -0.44
CA ASN A 78 9.72 3.05 -0.09
C ASN A 78 10.59 2.68 -1.29
N ALA A 79 10.22 1.64 -2.04
CA ALA A 79 10.93 1.25 -3.27
C ALA A 79 10.97 2.39 -4.29
N ALA A 80 9.86 3.11 -4.49
CA ALA A 80 9.80 4.28 -5.35
C ALA A 80 10.74 5.40 -4.87
N ASN A 81 10.74 5.68 -3.55
CA ASN A 81 11.63 6.68 -2.95
C ASN A 81 13.11 6.34 -3.11
N GLU A 82 13.47 5.07 -3.26
CA GLU A 82 14.84 4.64 -3.56
C GLU A 82 15.13 4.68 -5.06
N PHE A 83 14.18 4.22 -5.89
CA PHE A 83 14.35 4.07 -7.33
C PHE A 83 14.44 5.39 -8.09
N PHE A 84 13.54 6.34 -7.82
CA PHE A 84 13.49 7.59 -8.57
C PHE A 84 14.75 8.46 -8.43
N PRO A 85 15.32 8.68 -7.23
CA PRO A 85 16.55 9.46 -7.08
C PRO A 85 17.82 8.64 -7.35
N TYR A 86 17.74 7.33 -7.61
CA TYR A 86 18.92 6.50 -7.87
C TYR A 86 19.75 7.02 -9.05
N GLU A 87 21.06 7.17 -8.85
CA GLU A 87 22.00 7.63 -9.87
C GLU A 87 23.16 6.62 -9.98
N ASN A 88 23.71 6.46 -11.18
CA ASN A 88 24.86 5.58 -11.40
C ASN A 88 25.92 6.28 -12.25
N THR A 89 27.07 6.57 -11.64
CA THR A 89 28.17 7.33 -12.29
C THR A 89 28.86 6.59 -13.44
N GLN A 90 28.62 5.29 -13.58
CA GLN A 90 29.17 4.47 -14.66
C GLN A 90 28.25 4.42 -15.89
N ILE A 91 27.01 4.91 -15.78
CA ILE A 91 26.01 4.87 -16.85
C ILE A 91 25.67 6.31 -17.25
N PRO A 92 25.65 6.66 -18.54
CA PRO A 92 25.18 7.97 -18.96
C PRO A 92 23.76 8.25 -18.46
N LYS A 93 23.54 9.43 -17.87
CA LYS A 93 22.25 9.81 -17.28
C LYS A 93 21.07 9.62 -18.23
N SER A 94 21.22 9.97 -19.51
CA SER A 94 20.18 9.78 -20.52
C SER A 94 19.77 8.32 -20.72
N VAL A 95 20.72 7.38 -20.58
CA VAL A 95 20.44 5.94 -20.65
C VAL A 95 19.69 5.50 -19.41
N LEU A 96 20.11 5.93 -18.22
CA LEU A 96 19.44 5.62 -16.96
C LEU A 96 18.01 6.17 -16.93
N ASP A 97 17.80 7.41 -17.35
CA ASP A 97 16.48 8.04 -17.45
C ASP A 97 15.57 7.29 -18.43
N SER A 98 16.11 6.84 -19.57
CA SER A 98 15.36 6.05 -20.55
C SER A 98 14.94 4.68 -19.99
N VAL A 99 15.82 4.04 -19.20
CA VAL A 99 15.49 2.77 -18.53
C VAL A 99 14.39 2.99 -17.49
N LYS A 100 14.51 4.03 -16.65
CA LYS A 100 13.49 4.35 -15.63
C LYS A 100 12.12 4.63 -16.25
N ALA A 101 12.09 5.44 -17.30
CA ALA A 101 10.85 5.74 -18.02
C ALA A 101 10.21 4.48 -18.62
N ARG A 102 11.01 3.58 -19.20
CA ARG A 102 10.50 2.34 -19.78
C ARG A 102 9.95 1.39 -18.72
N VAL A 103 10.66 1.22 -17.60
CA VAL A 103 10.20 0.37 -16.48
C VAL A 103 8.86 0.88 -15.94
N PHE A 104 8.75 2.19 -15.70
CA PHE A 104 7.50 2.79 -15.21
C PHE A 104 6.33 2.65 -16.20
N GLN A 105 6.61 2.73 -17.50
CA GLN A 105 5.58 2.55 -18.53
C GLN A 105 5.14 1.08 -18.66
N GLU A 106 6.08 0.13 -18.57
CA GLU A 106 5.78 -1.29 -18.70
C GLU A 106 5.00 -1.80 -17.47
N TRP A 107 5.39 -1.35 -16.28
CA TRP A 107 4.89 -1.84 -14.99
C TRP A 107 4.48 -0.68 -14.08
N PRO A 108 3.35 -0.01 -14.38
CA PRO A 108 2.87 1.09 -13.56
C PRO A 108 2.38 0.55 -12.20
N GLY A 109 3.28 0.60 -11.21
CA GLY A 109 3.02 0.18 -9.84
C GLY A 109 3.70 -1.11 -9.38
N ASP A 110 4.49 -1.79 -10.23
CA ASP A 110 5.26 -3.00 -9.88
C ASP A 110 6.78 -2.77 -9.95
#